data_AF-A0A968MEE9-F1
#
_entry.id   AF-A0A968MEE9-F1
#
_cell.length_a   1.000
_cell.length_b   1.000
_cell.length_c   1.000
_cell.angle_alpha   90.00
_cell.angle_beta   90.00
_cell.angle_gamma   90.00
#
_symmetry.space_group_name_H-M   'P 1'
#
loop_
_entity.id
_entity.type
_entity.pdbx_description
1 polymer ?
#
loop_
_entity_poly.entity_id
_entity_poly.type
_entity_poly.pdbx_seq_one_letter_code
_entity_poly.pdbx_strand_id
1 'polypeptide(L)'
;MHWSSTAPADSIRLFCLPFAGGGALAYRNWMHALPAGIDLWAVQPPGRANRLKEHCLTRLTALVSVLSSELDPYLDRPFILFGHSLGALASFELIRALRRQGLPLPQVLVVSGQGAPQLPNPNPPLHPMPDPELIQMLRHYGVPRGGAPGRRFTTIAPPQFAGRL
;
A
#
# COMPACT_ATOMS: atom_id res chain seq x y z
N MET A 1 -12.17 -10.15 -2.80
CA MET A 1 -12.29 -8.79 -3.40
C MET A 1 -13.05 -8.92 -4.72
N HIS A 2 -14.05 -8.07 -4.99
CA HIS A 2 -14.70 -8.06 -6.30
C HIS A 2 -14.06 -6.99 -7.16
N TRP A 3 -13.38 -7.43 -8.21
CA TRP A 3 -12.74 -6.57 -9.17
C TRP A 3 -13.51 -6.60 -10.48
N SER A 4 -13.81 -5.43 -11.03
CA SER A 4 -14.38 -5.28 -12.35
C SER A 4 -13.62 -4.19 -13.08
N SER A 5 -13.18 -4.49 -14.31
CA SER A 5 -12.51 -3.53 -15.18
C SER A 5 -13.15 -3.58 -16.56
N THR A 6 -13.23 -2.42 -17.20
CA THR A 6 -13.64 -2.24 -18.60
C THR A 6 -12.44 -1.96 -19.51
N ALA A 7 -11.21 -2.08 -19.01
CA ALA A 7 -10.01 -1.84 -19.79
C ALA A 7 -9.82 -2.92 -20.87
N PRO A 8 -9.19 -2.57 -22.02
CA PRO A 8 -8.82 -3.53 -23.06
C PRO A 8 -8.04 -4.74 -22.51
N ALA A 9 -8.21 -5.90 -23.13
CA ALA A 9 -7.62 -7.16 -22.67
C ALA A 9 -6.07 -7.15 -22.67
N ASP A 10 -5.46 -6.32 -23.51
CA ASP A 10 -4.01 -6.13 -23.64
C ASP A 10 -3.43 -5.06 -22.69
N SER A 11 -4.26 -4.46 -21.84
CA SER A 11 -3.82 -3.46 -20.86
C SER A 11 -2.92 -4.06 -19.77
N ILE A 12 -1.94 -3.27 -19.32
CA ILE A 12 -1.10 -3.59 -18.16
C ILE A 12 -1.86 -3.24 -16.89
N ARG A 13 -1.93 -4.17 -15.92
CA ARG A 13 -2.57 -3.89 -14.63
C ARG A 13 -1.64 -3.12 -13.70
N LEU A 14 -2.14 -2.04 -13.12
CA LEU A 14 -1.48 -1.28 -12.08
C LEU A 14 -2.18 -1.53 -10.75
N PHE A 15 -1.57 -2.36 -9.89
CA PHE A 15 -2.07 -2.60 -8.54
C PHE A 15 -1.55 -1.53 -7.58
N CYS A 16 -2.44 -0.75 -6.99
CA CYS A 16 -2.09 0.34 -6.08
C CYS A 16 -2.38 0.00 -4.62
N LEU A 17 -1.34 -0.14 -3.79
CA LEU A 17 -1.44 -0.41 -2.36
C LEU A 17 -1.41 0.91 -1.57
N PRO A 18 -2.45 1.24 -0.78
CA PRO A 18 -2.54 2.52 -0.09
C PRO A 18 -1.60 2.60 1.13
N PHE A 19 -1.40 3.83 1.61
CA PHE A 19 -0.74 4.12 2.88
C PHE A 19 -1.56 3.66 4.09
N ALA A 20 -0.96 3.72 5.28
CA ALA A 20 -1.62 3.34 6.53
C ALA A 20 -2.91 4.15 6.75
N GLY A 21 -4.04 3.45 6.88
CA GLY A 21 -5.36 4.05 7.03
C GLY A 21 -6.02 4.52 5.74
N GLY A 22 -5.31 4.46 4.60
CA GLY A 22 -5.86 4.71 3.27
C GLY A 22 -6.66 3.52 2.72
N GLY A 23 -7.27 3.75 1.55
CA GLY A 23 -8.05 2.76 0.81
C GLY A 23 -8.05 3.10 -0.68
N ALA A 24 -8.89 2.42 -1.46
CA ALA A 24 -8.91 2.56 -2.91
C ALA A 24 -9.18 4.00 -3.39
N LEU A 25 -9.96 4.76 -2.62
CA LEU A 25 -10.30 6.16 -2.91
C LEU A 25 -9.08 7.10 -2.97
N ALA A 26 -7.94 6.73 -2.39
CA ALA A 26 -6.70 7.49 -2.50
C ALA A 26 -6.24 7.64 -3.97
N TYR A 27 -6.66 6.71 -4.83
CA TYR A 27 -6.25 6.62 -6.23
C TYR A 27 -7.37 7.02 -7.21
N ARG A 28 -8.52 7.50 -6.72
CA ARG A 28 -9.69 7.78 -7.57
C ARG A 28 -9.39 8.74 -8.73
N ASN A 29 -8.58 9.77 -8.47
CA ASN A 29 -8.27 10.80 -9.46
C ASN A 29 -7.29 10.28 -10.53
N TRP A 30 -6.60 9.16 -10.29
CA TRP A 30 -5.65 8.59 -11.24
C TRP A 30 -6.35 7.90 -12.40
N MET A 31 -7.59 7.43 -12.21
CA MET A 31 -8.36 6.77 -13.27
C MET A 31 -8.49 7.65 -14.53
N HIS A 32 -8.48 8.97 -14.39
CA HIS A 32 -8.55 9.93 -15.50
C HIS A 32 -7.19 10.44 -15.98
N ALA A 33 -6.12 10.20 -15.21
CA ALA A 33 -4.78 10.71 -15.51
C ALA A 33 -3.88 9.65 -16.15
N LEU A 34 -4.26 8.37 -16.08
CA LEU A 34 -3.47 7.27 -16.61
C LEU A 34 -3.70 7.07 -18.11
N PRO A 35 -2.66 6.61 -18.85
CA PRO A 35 -2.81 6.24 -20.26
C PRO A 35 -3.84 5.12 -20.45
N ALA A 36 -4.49 5.09 -21.62
CA ALA A 36 -5.54 4.11 -21.94
C ALA A 36 -5.11 2.63 -21.86
N GLY A 37 -3.80 2.35 -21.94
CA GLY A 37 -3.24 0.99 -21.80
C GLY A 37 -2.95 0.56 -20.36
N ILE A 38 -3.28 1.39 -19.35
CA ILE A 38 -3.10 1.07 -17.93
C ILE A 38 -4.46 0.84 -17.28
N ASP A 39 -4.63 -0.34 -16.71
CA ASP A 39 -5.81 -0.75 -15.97
C ASP A 39 -5.55 -0.61 -14.46
N LEU A 40 -6.17 0.38 -13.81
CA LEU A 40 -5.91 0.71 -12.39
C LEU A 40 -6.73 -0.15 -11.43
N TRP A 41 -6.03 -0.87 -10.56
CA TRP A 41 -6.58 -1.78 -9.55
C TRP A 41 -6.16 -1.33 -8.15
N ALA A 42 -6.96 -0.45 -7.55
CA ALA A 42 -6.67 0.10 -6.23
C ALA A 42 -7.12 -0.86 -5.11
N VAL A 43 -6.18 -1.26 -4.25
CA VAL A 43 -6.46 -2.17 -3.13
C VAL A 43 -7.31 -1.48 -2.07
N GLN A 44 -8.40 -2.14 -1.69
CA GLN A 44 -9.26 -1.75 -0.57
C GLN A 44 -9.05 -2.72 0.62
N PRO A 45 -8.27 -2.32 1.65
CA PRO A 45 -8.05 -3.16 2.82
C PRO A 45 -9.35 -3.42 3.61
N PRO A 46 -9.43 -4.55 4.34
CA PRO A 46 -10.55 -4.83 5.23
C PRO A 46 -10.61 -3.80 6.38
N GLY A 47 -11.81 -3.52 6.88
CA GLY A 47 -12.06 -2.52 7.91
C GLY A 47 -12.06 -1.08 7.39
N ARG A 48 -12.21 -0.87 6.07
CA ARG A 48 -12.19 0.46 5.43
C ARG A 48 -13.30 0.61 4.39
N ALA A 49 -13.90 1.81 4.33
CA ALA A 49 -14.93 2.19 3.35
C ALA A 49 -16.05 1.14 3.22
N ASN A 50 -16.31 0.62 2.02
CA ASN A 50 -17.31 -0.42 1.77
C ASN A 50 -17.01 -1.75 2.48
N ARG A 51 -15.81 -1.94 3.04
CA ARG A 51 -15.38 -3.08 3.86
C ARG A 51 -15.29 -2.75 5.37
N LEU A 52 -15.96 -1.69 5.83
CA LEU A 52 -15.83 -1.21 7.23
C LEU A 52 -16.24 -2.24 8.30
N LYS A 53 -17.16 -3.15 7.97
CA LYS A 53 -17.63 -4.22 8.88
C LYS A 53 -16.64 -5.38 9.03
N GLU A 54 -15.64 -5.47 8.15
CA GLU A 54 -14.63 -6.52 8.21
C GLU A 54 -13.54 -6.18 9.23
N HIS A 55 -12.93 -7.23 9.81
CA HIS A 55 -11.88 -7.04 10.80
C HIS A 55 -10.63 -6.39 10.16
N CYS A 56 -10.12 -5.33 10.79
CA CYS A 56 -8.91 -4.67 10.33
C CYS A 56 -7.70 -5.58 10.58
N LEU A 57 -6.86 -5.76 9.55
CA LEU A 57 -5.61 -6.49 9.67
C LEU A 57 -4.56 -5.60 10.35
N THR A 58 -3.96 -6.12 11.42
CA THR A 58 -2.97 -5.40 12.24
C THR A 58 -1.53 -5.92 12.05
N ARG A 59 -1.35 -6.92 11.19
CA ARG A 59 -0.04 -7.51 10.87
C ARG A 59 0.19 -7.47 9.37
N LEU A 60 1.37 -6.99 8.97
CA LEU A 60 1.77 -6.92 7.57
C LEU A 60 1.76 -8.30 6.90
N THR A 61 2.22 -9.33 7.59
CA THR A 61 2.23 -10.71 7.08
C THR A 61 0.83 -11.23 6.77
N ALA A 62 -0.16 -10.91 7.61
CA ALA A 62 -1.56 -11.27 7.36
C ALA A 62 -2.13 -10.51 6.15
N LEU A 63 -1.81 -9.21 6.04
CA LEU A 63 -2.18 -8.42 4.86
C LEU A 63 -1.60 -9.03 3.58
N VAL A 64 -0.30 -9.33 3.56
CA VAL A 64 0.39 -9.92 2.41
C VAL A 64 -0.20 -11.28 2.04
N SER A 65 -0.50 -12.13 3.01
CA SER A 65 -1.12 -13.44 2.76
C SER A 65 -2.51 -13.31 2.12
N VAL A 66 -3.32 -12.36 2.59
CA VAL A 66 -4.63 -12.09 2.00
C VAL A 66 -4.47 -11.52 0.59
N LEU A 67 -3.57 -10.56 0.41
CA LEU A 67 -3.32 -9.95 -0.90
C LEU A 67 -2.80 -10.96 -1.93
N SER A 68 -1.85 -11.83 -1.58
CA SER A 68 -1.34 -12.82 -2.53
C SER A 68 -2.45 -13.76 -3.00
N SER A 69 -3.31 -14.22 -2.07
CA SER A 69 -4.43 -15.11 -2.41
C SER A 69 -5.52 -14.42 -3.23
N GLU A 70 -5.81 -13.15 -2.93
CA GLU A 70 -6.86 -12.38 -3.59
C GLU A 70 -6.44 -11.86 -4.97
N LEU A 71 -5.14 -11.64 -5.17
CA LEU A 71 -4.61 -11.13 -6.43
C LEU A 71 -4.27 -12.24 -7.42
N ASP A 72 -3.95 -13.46 -6.97
CA ASP A 72 -3.55 -14.60 -7.80
C ASP A 72 -4.43 -14.79 -9.06
N PRO A 73 -5.78 -14.83 -8.97
CA PRO A 73 -6.64 -14.98 -10.15
C PRO A 73 -6.53 -13.85 -11.19
N TYR A 74 -5.89 -12.74 -10.81
CA TYR A 74 -5.71 -11.52 -11.60
C TYR A 74 -4.24 -11.26 -11.93
N LEU A 75 -3.36 -12.25 -11.77
CA LEU A 75 -1.98 -12.19 -12.23
C LEU A 75 -1.82 -12.82 -13.63
N ASP A 76 -2.90 -12.92 -14.43
CA ASP A 76 -2.95 -13.52 -15.77
C ASP A 76 -2.30 -12.68 -16.89
N ARG A 77 -1.80 -11.48 -16.59
CA ARG A 77 -1.17 -10.58 -17.57
C ARG A 77 -0.10 -9.70 -16.92
N PRO A 78 0.75 -9.02 -17.71
CA PRO A 78 1.76 -8.12 -17.17
C PRO A 78 1.16 -7.09 -16.21
N PHE A 79 1.81 -6.91 -15.06
CA PHE A 79 1.35 -5.99 -14.04
C PHE A 79 2.48 -5.22 -13.39
N ILE A 80 2.12 -4.09 -12.79
CA ILE A 80 2.97 -3.18 -12.03
C ILE A 80 2.41 -3.09 -10.62
N LEU A 81 3.29 -3.01 -9.62
CA LEU A 81 2.91 -2.67 -8.25
C LEU A 81 3.31 -1.24 -7.94
N PHE A 82 2.36 -0.46 -7.46
CA PHE A 82 2.60 0.83 -6.82
C PHE A 82 2.26 0.75 -5.33
N GLY A 83 3.16 1.22 -4.48
CA GLY A 83 2.94 1.30 -3.04
C GLY A 83 3.36 2.64 -2.47
N HIS A 84 2.49 3.27 -1.67
CA HIS A 84 2.81 4.49 -0.94
C HIS A 84 2.90 4.25 0.57
N SER A 85 3.98 4.71 1.22
CA SER A 85 4.24 4.56 2.66
C SER A 85 4.15 3.10 3.13
N LEU A 86 3.18 2.74 3.98
CA LEU A 86 2.93 1.33 4.34
C LEU A 86 2.68 0.44 3.12
N GLY A 87 2.04 0.99 2.08
CA GLY A 87 1.82 0.30 0.82
C GLY A 87 3.11 -0.09 0.12
N ALA A 88 4.18 0.72 0.22
CA ALA A 88 5.48 0.38 -0.36
C ALA A 88 6.09 -0.87 0.30
N LEU A 89 6.05 -0.92 1.63
CA LEU A 89 6.53 -2.08 2.39
C LEU A 89 5.67 -3.32 2.11
N ALA A 90 4.34 -3.15 2.02
CA ALA A 90 3.43 -4.22 1.65
C ALA A 90 3.68 -4.74 0.23
N SER A 91 3.95 -3.88 -0.74
CA SER A 91 4.31 -4.27 -2.11
C SER A 91 5.61 -5.08 -2.14
N PHE A 92 6.62 -4.67 -1.37
CA PHE A 92 7.88 -5.40 -1.27
C PHE A 92 7.69 -6.81 -0.70
N GLU A 93 6.99 -6.94 0.43
CA GLU A 93 6.71 -8.24 1.04
C GLU A 93 5.76 -9.10 0.19
N LEU A 94 4.84 -8.49 -0.54
CA LEU A 94 3.99 -9.17 -1.51
C LEU A 94 4.83 -9.81 -2.61
N ILE A 95 5.79 -9.09 -3.21
CA ILE A 95 6.69 -9.66 -4.22
C ILE A 95 7.45 -10.87 -3.68
N ARG A 96 7.93 -10.80 -2.42
CA ARG A 96 8.61 -11.93 -1.77
C ARG A 96 7.66 -13.11 -1.58
N ALA A 97 6.40 -12.86 -1.21
CA ALA A 97 5.38 -13.90 -1.07
C ALA A 97 5.03 -14.56 -2.41
N LEU A 98 4.78 -13.77 -3.45
CA LEU A 98 4.52 -14.26 -4.82
C LEU A 98 5.67 -15.13 -5.32
N ARG A 99 6.92 -14.69 -5.11
CA ARG A 99 8.11 -15.47 -5.48
C ARG A 99 8.16 -16.82 -4.76
N ARG A 100 7.89 -16.86 -3.44
CA ARG A 100 7.86 -18.12 -2.67
C ARG A 100 6.76 -19.07 -3.12
N GLN A 101 5.66 -18.53 -3.64
CA GLN A 101 4.51 -19.30 -4.13
C GLN A 101 4.65 -19.72 -5.60
N GLY A 102 5.72 -19.28 -6.30
CA GLY A 102 5.90 -19.54 -7.73
C GLY A 102 4.93 -18.76 -8.63
N LEU A 103 4.31 -17.70 -8.11
CA LEU A 103 3.36 -16.87 -8.84
C LEU A 103 4.07 -15.82 -9.71
N PRO A 104 3.37 -15.27 -10.74
CA PRO A 104 3.91 -14.21 -11.58
C PRO A 104 4.39 -13.01 -10.76
N LEU A 105 5.52 -12.43 -11.15
CA LEU A 105 6.11 -11.24 -10.53
C LEU A 105 5.80 -9.98 -11.33
N PRO A 106 5.72 -8.81 -10.68
CA PRO A 106 5.48 -7.56 -11.38
C PRO A 106 6.64 -7.23 -12.33
N GLN A 107 6.34 -6.54 -13.43
CA GLN A 107 7.35 -5.98 -14.32
C GLN A 107 8.14 -4.86 -13.63
N VAL A 108 7.44 -4.07 -12.80
CA VAL A 108 8.01 -2.91 -12.10
C VAL A 108 7.39 -2.80 -10.70
N LEU A 109 8.22 -2.47 -9.72
CA LEU A 109 7.80 -1.97 -8.42
C LEU A 109 8.08 -0.46 -8.35
N VAL A 110 7.04 0.32 -8.10
CA VAL A 110 7.13 1.76 -7.85
C VAL A 110 6.77 2.02 -6.39
N VAL A 111 7.65 2.73 -5.67
CA VAL A 111 7.44 3.06 -4.26
C VAL A 111 7.52 4.56 -4.03
N SER A 112 6.74 5.06 -3.08
CA SER A 112 6.71 6.48 -2.70
C SER A 112 6.51 6.62 -1.19
N GLY A 113 7.05 7.68 -0.58
CA GLY A 113 6.82 8.00 0.84
C GLY A 113 7.31 6.94 1.83
N GLN A 114 8.29 6.13 1.41
CA GLN A 114 8.94 5.14 2.26
C GLN A 114 10.42 5.04 1.91
N GLY A 115 11.29 5.07 2.92
CA GLY A 115 12.72 4.80 2.74
C GLY A 115 12.94 3.34 2.37
N ALA A 116 14.06 3.02 1.72
CA ALA A 116 14.39 1.63 1.41
C ALA A 116 14.39 0.80 2.72
N PRO A 117 13.65 -0.32 2.83
CA PRO A 117 13.45 -1.03 4.10
C PRO A 117 14.74 -1.49 4.77
N GLN A 118 15.78 -1.72 3.99
CA GLN A 118 17.12 -2.11 4.43
C GLN A 118 17.97 -0.94 4.97
N LEU A 119 17.51 0.31 4.81
CA LEU A 119 18.21 1.50 5.29
C LEU A 119 17.57 2.00 6.60
N PRO A 120 18.36 2.46 7.57
CA PRO A 120 17.82 3.17 8.73
C PRO A 120 16.97 4.36 8.30
N ASN A 121 15.82 4.56 8.93
CA ASN A 121 15.04 5.77 8.70
C ASN A 121 15.82 6.98 9.24
N PRO A 122 16.20 7.96 8.40
CA PRO A 122 16.94 9.13 8.85
C PRO A 122 16.08 10.09 9.69
N ASN A 123 14.76 9.92 9.67
CA ASN A 123 13.84 10.76 10.42
C ASN A 123 13.67 10.29 11.86
N PRO A 124 13.55 11.22 12.82
CA PRO A 124 13.25 10.87 14.20
C PRO A 124 11.93 10.10 14.31
N PRO A 125 11.82 9.15 15.25
CA PRO A 125 10.58 8.41 15.46
C PRO A 125 9.45 9.38 15.81
N LEU A 126 8.31 9.23 15.12
CA LEU A 126 7.13 10.09 15.32
C LEU A 126 6.37 9.75 16.62
N HIS A 127 6.41 8.50 17.06
CA HIS A 127 5.63 8.01 18.22
C HIS A 127 5.98 8.68 19.57
N PRO A 128 7.25 9.01 19.89
CA PRO A 128 7.59 9.75 21.10
C PRO A 128 7.46 11.27 20.96
N MET A 129 7.10 11.78 19.78
CA MET A 129 7.14 13.21 19.49
C MET A 129 5.95 13.96 20.12
N PRO A 130 6.17 15.12 20.78
CA PRO A 130 5.10 15.98 21.25
C PRO A 130 4.18 16.46 20.12
N ASP A 131 2.89 16.63 20.40
CA ASP A 131 1.87 17.02 19.41
C ASP A 131 2.26 18.24 18.54
N PRO A 132 2.85 19.34 19.07
CA PRO A 132 3.24 20.49 18.25
C PRO A 132 4.29 20.15 17.19
N GLU A 133 5.28 19.34 17.57
CA GLU A 133 6.36 18.88 16.69
C GLU A 133 5.81 17.88 15.66
N LEU A 134 4.93 16.97 16.09
CA LEU A 134 4.24 16.03 15.21
C LEU A 134 3.40 16.77 14.15
N ILE A 135 2.66 17.81 14.54
CA ILE A 135 1.88 18.64 13.62
C ILE A 135 2.79 19.34 12.61
N GLN A 136 3.94 19.87 13.04
CA GLN A 136 4.91 20.50 12.13
C GLN A 136 5.49 19.48 11.14
N MET A 137 5.78 18.27 11.61
CA MET A 137 6.30 17.19 10.78
C MET A 137 5.26 16.69 9.76
N LEU A 138 4.00 16.55 10.18
CA LEU A 138 2.89 16.23 9.28
C LEU A 138 2.70 17.29 8.20
N ARG A 139 2.87 18.58 8.52
CA ARG A 139 2.88 19.66 7.51
C ARG A 139 4.04 19.54 6.53
N HIS A 140 5.24 19.20 7.02
CA HIS A 140 6.40 18.94 6.16
C HIS A 140 6.12 17.81 5.17
N TYR A 141 5.38 16.78 5.58
CA TYR A 141 4.92 15.69 4.71
C TYR A 141 3.66 16.00 3.89
N GLY A 142 3.18 17.25 3.88
CA GLY A 142 2.05 17.69 3.06
C GLY A 142 0.66 17.27 3.56
N VAL A 143 0.52 16.87 4.84
CA VAL A 143 -0.78 16.53 5.44
C VAL A 143 -1.58 17.82 5.74
N PRO A 144 -2.78 18.04 5.16
CA PRO A 144 -3.57 19.25 5.38
C PRO A 144 -4.13 19.37 6.80
N ARG A 145 -4.39 20.62 7.25
CA ARG A 145 -5.12 20.87 8.52
C ARG A 145 -6.51 20.24 8.46
N GLY A 146 -6.85 19.40 9.45
CA GLY A 146 -8.13 18.67 9.52
C GLY A 146 -7.99 17.14 9.45
N GLY A 147 -6.83 16.61 9.05
CA GLY A 147 -6.48 15.18 9.15
C GLY A 147 -6.11 14.74 10.56
N ALA A 148 -6.75 15.30 11.60
CA ALA A 148 -6.45 14.97 12.98
C ALA A 148 -6.81 13.49 13.27
N PRO A 149 -5.98 12.77 14.05
CA PRO A 149 -6.25 11.40 14.37
C PRO A 149 -7.57 11.18 15.11
N GLY A 150 -8.56 10.58 14.45
CA GLY A 150 -9.57 9.81 15.18
C GLY A 150 -8.84 8.75 16.00
N ARG A 151 -9.14 8.69 17.31
CA ARG A 151 -8.49 7.78 18.26
C ARG A 151 -8.48 6.34 17.72
N ARG A 152 -7.28 5.72 17.79
CA ARG A 152 -6.81 4.44 17.23
C ARG A 152 -6.28 4.50 15.80
N PHE A 153 -5.10 5.11 15.66
CA PHE A 153 -4.12 4.66 14.66
C PHE A 153 -3.55 3.34 15.17
N THR A 154 -4.07 2.21 14.68
CA THR A 154 -3.32 0.96 14.78
C THR A 154 -2.20 1.04 13.76
N THR A 155 -1.12 1.72 14.14
CA THR A 155 0.11 1.74 13.35
C THR A 155 0.65 0.32 13.33
N ILE A 156 0.67 -0.31 12.16
CA ILE A 156 1.55 -1.46 11.95
C ILE A 156 2.95 -0.86 11.96
N ALA A 157 3.66 -0.96 13.08
CA ALA A 157 5.06 -0.58 13.15
C ALA A 157 5.80 -1.39 12.07
N PRO A 158 6.63 -0.77 11.23
CA PRO A 158 7.47 -1.53 10.32
C PRO A 158 8.33 -2.48 11.16
N PRO A 159 8.48 -3.76 10.76
CA PRO A 159 9.38 -4.65 11.45
C PRO A 159 10.79 -4.06 11.41
N GLN A 160 11.50 -4.12 12.53
CA GLN A 160 12.92 -3.81 12.58
C GLN A 160 13.65 -4.92 11.84
N PHE A 161 14.10 -4.67 10.61
CA PHE A 161 14.89 -5.65 9.85
C PHE A 161 16.32 -5.66 10.38
N ALA A 162 16.58 -6.55 11.35
CA ALA A 162 17.93 -6.97 11.69
C ALA A 162 18.30 -8.20 10.82
N GLY A 163 19.24 -8.04 9.90
CA GLY A 163 19.94 -9.19 9.29
C GLY A 163 19.94 -9.22 7.76
N ARG A 164 21.09 -9.63 7.22
CA ARG A 164 21.60 -9.52 5.85
C ARG A 164 20.74 -10.19 4.76
N LEU A 165 20.94 -9.66 3.54
CA LEU A 165 20.49 -10.14 2.23
C LEU A 165 20.67 -11.65 2.03
#